data_AF-A0A961F2J0-F1
#
_entry.id   AF-A0A961F2J0-F1
#
_cell.length_a   1.000
_cell.length_b   1.000
_cell.length_c   1.000
_cell.angle_alpha   90.00
_cell.angle_beta   90.00
_cell.angle_gamma   90.00
#
_symmetry.space_group_name_H-M   'P 1'
#
loop_
_entity.id
_entity.type
_entity.pdbx_description
1 polymer ?
#
loop_
_entity_poly.entity_id
_entity_poly.type
_entity_poly.pdbx_seq_one_letter_code
_entity_poly.pdbx_strand_id
1 'polypeptide(L)'
;PASLEKEAGREFHNIFNAEISDHRLSFISFLKTYVYLKKFALNCVQHWTDIRSILNSSGLANSEFKRQLLEYGVTPGIHFCDTIHVYCNRMGILLRLQYDPISSNKLDGAAQYSPQLEYQLSYVFTPNLESHVEQVFGDYGTDRSQLPRSDAYTDRGVRKMTAAAETVRSLPDHRLDASGSAEFNRSPQYYFHYDPAALEQERALYKQVVYMDTHMGADQQYIKSDLIITISRKTGLSQKVDIETEYKNFLHAFFTLVTDISMLNLQVDQRFRYLFIFHLGPQTFNTLTIKFLQEVGTGTLHRKVAGGKMIRKYIPRELIKQTIIEWWRSDVLPAVKDTRDDYVMYKRIIARIKEMHARLSRKAMQEFEALPEQIKARRSREDIFREKIPEWMGATNIIIFKRFLKSG
;
A
#
# COMPACT_ATOMS: atom_id res chain seq x y z
N PRO A 1 -26.12 -13.59 -11.83
CA PRO A 1 -25.31 -14.83 -11.64
C PRO A 1 -26.12 -15.90 -10.90
N ALA A 2 -26.27 -17.10 -11.45
CA ALA A 2 -26.84 -18.22 -10.71
C ALA A 2 -25.88 -18.60 -9.56
N SER A 3 -26.38 -19.07 -8.42
CA SER A 3 -25.49 -19.60 -7.38
C SER A 3 -24.82 -20.88 -7.90
N LEU A 4 -23.54 -21.09 -7.54
CA LEU A 4 -22.76 -22.28 -7.90
C LEU A 4 -23.51 -23.59 -7.60
N GLU A 5 -24.29 -23.62 -6.52
CA GLU A 5 -25.15 -24.74 -6.11
C GLU A 5 -26.27 -25.03 -7.12
N LYS A 6 -26.91 -23.99 -7.67
CA LYS A 6 -27.95 -24.14 -8.70
C LYS A 6 -27.36 -24.63 -10.02
N GLU A 7 -26.14 -24.21 -10.33
CA GLU A 7 -25.40 -24.71 -11.49
C GLU A 7 -24.96 -26.16 -11.31
N ALA A 8 -24.48 -26.54 -10.12
CA ALA A 8 -24.12 -27.92 -9.80
C ALA A 8 -25.33 -28.86 -9.87
N GLY A 9 -26.51 -28.43 -9.40
CA GLY A 9 -27.75 -29.20 -9.52
C GLY A 9 -28.17 -29.46 -10.97
N ARG A 10 -27.92 -28.51 -11.89
CA ARG A 10 -28.22 -28.69 -13.33
C ARG A 10 -27.30 -29.69 -14.01
N GLU A 11 -26.04 -29.75 -13.59
CA GLU A 11 -25.03 -30.62 -14.19
C GLU A 11 -24.91 -31.98 -13.50
N PHE A 12 -25.67 -32.20 -12.43
CA PHE A 12 -25.61 -33.43 -11.64
C PHE A 12 -25.75 -34.70 -12.49
N HIS A 13 -26.80 -34.77 -13.31
CA HIS A 13 -27.07 -35.94 -14.16
C HIS A 13 -26.12 -36.08 -15.35
N ASN A 14 -25.27 -35.08 -15.62
CA ASN A 14 -24.22 -35.19 -16.63
C ASN A 14 -22.96 -35.86 -16.06
N ILE A 15 -22.81 -35.93 -14.73
CA ILE A 15 -21.61 -36.44 -14.04
C ILE A 15 -21.92 -37.70 -13.24
N PHE A 16 -23.14 -37.83 -12.70
CA PHE A 16 -23.56 -38.98 -11.89
C PHE A 16 -24.89 -39.58 -12.38
N ASN A 17 -24.89 -40.91 -12.56
CA ASN A 17 -26.10 -41.71 -12.77
C ASN A 17 -26.60 -42.28 -11.43
N ALA A 18 -26.92 -41.42 -10.47
CA ALA A 18 -27.35 -41.84 -9.13
C ALA A 18 -28.30 -40.81 -8.48
N GLU A 19 -28.80 -41.08 -7.28
CA GLU A 19 -29.57 -40.09 -6.52
C GLU A 19 -28.70 -38.90 -6.09
N ILE A 20 -29.34 -37.73 -6.04
CA ILE A 20 -28.72 -36.47 -5.62
C ILE A 20 -28.34 -36.58 -4.15
N SER A 21 -27.07 -36.30 -3.85
CA SER A 21 -26.57 -36.18 -2.49
C SER A 21 -25.74 -34.91 -2.32
N ASP A 22 -25.78 -34.33 -1.13
CA ASP A 22 -25.06 -33.09 -0.81
C ASP A 22 -23.55 -33.23 -1.05
N HIS A 23 -23.01 -34.41 -0.78
CA HIS A 23 -21.59 -34.70 -1.01
C HIS A 23 -21.22 -34.66 -2.50
N ARG A 24 -22.05 -35.24 -3.37
CA ARG A 24 -21.85 -35.22 -4.83
C ARG A 24 -22.09 -33.83 -5.42
N LEU A 25 -23.04 -33.07 -4.89
CA LEU A 25 -23.22 -31.66 -5.25
C LEU A 25 -22.01 -30.81 -4.83
N SER A 26 -21.39 -31.12 -3.69
CA SER A 26 -20.15 -30.48 -3.23
C SER A 26 -18.99 -30.78 -4.17
N PHE A 27 -18.85 -32.02 -4.66
CA PHE A 27 -17.87 -32.38 -5.69
C PHE A 27 -18.03 -31.54 -6.96
N ILE A 28 -19.25 -31.45 -7.50
CA ILE A 28 -19.51 -30.68 -8.73
C ILE A 28 -19.24 -29.19 -8.50
N SER A 29 -19.68 -28.64 -7.37
CA SER A 29 -19.42 -27.25 -7.00
C SER A 29 -17.91 -26.97 -6.88
N PHE A 30 -17.15 -27.90 -6.31
CA PHE A 30 -15.70 -27.81 -6.16
C PHE A 30 -14.99 -27.88 -7.53
N LEU A 31 -15.42 -28.79 -8.43
CA LEU A 31 -14.91 -28.89 -9.80
C LEU A 31 -15.17 -27.61 -10.60
N LYS A 32 -16.38 -27.05 -10.53
CA LYS A 32 -16.71 -25.78 -11.21
C LYS A 32 -15.93 -24.61 -10.63
N THR A 33 -15.73 -24.59 -9.31
CA THR A 33 -14.89 -23.58 -8.65
C THR A 33 -13.45 -23.65 -9.14
N TYR A 34 -12.87 -24.86 -9.30
CA TYR A 34 -11.57 -25.06 -9.92
C TYR A 34 -11.51 -24.45 -11.33
N VAL A 35 -12.50 -24.74 -12.18
CA VAL A 35 -12.55 -24.22 -13.56
C VAL A 35 -12.63 -22.71 -13.60
N TYR A 36 -13.49 -22.09 -12.78
CA TYR A 36 -13.63 -20.64 -12.73
C TYR A 36 -12.36 -19.96 -12.21
N LEU A 37 -11.77 -20.48 -11.14
CA LEU A 37 -10.54 -19.93 -10.56
C LEU A 37 -9.35 -20.07 -11.52
N LYS A 38 -9.19 -21.22 -12.17
CA LYS A 38 -8.09 -21.44 -13.11
C LYS A 38 -8.27 -20.60 -14.38
N LYS A 39 -9.49 -20.44 -14.89
CA LYS A 39 -9.77 -19.53 -16.02
C LYS A 39 -9.52 -18.06 -15.66
N PHE A 40 -9.92 -17.65 -14.45
CA PHE A 40 -9.63 -16.31 -13.93
C PHE A 40 -8.11 -16.08 -13.83
N ALA A 41 -7.37 -17.02 -13.22
CA ALA A 41 -5.91 -16.92 -13.08
C ALA A 41 -5.22 -16.79 -14.44
N LEU A 42 -5.54 -17.67 -15.41
CA LEU A 42 -4.96 -17.62 -16.75
C LEU A 42 -5.19 -16.26 -17.45
N ASN A 43 -6.42 -15.74 -17.40
CA ASN A 43 -6.74 -14.45 -18.00
C ASN A 43 -6.05 -13.28 -17.29
N CYS A 44 -6.02 -13.29 -15.95
CA CYS A 44 -5.42 -12.22 -15.17
C CYS A 44 -3.89 -12.20 -15.28
N VAL A 45 -3.21 -13.36 -15.31
CA VAL A 45 -1.76 -13.45 -15.53
C VAL A 45 -1.39 -12.76 -16.85
N GLN A 46 -2.15 -13.04 -17.92
CA GLN A 46 -1.88 -12.44 -19.22
C GLN A 46 -1.98 -10.91 -19.15
N HIS A 47 -3.05 -10.38 -18.56
CA HIS A 47 -3.22 -8.93 -18.41
C HIS A 47 -2.12 -8.29 -17.54
N TRP A 48 -1.71 -8.92 -16.44
CA TRP A 48 -0.60 -8.42 -15.63
C TRP A 48 0.74 -8.46 -16.38
N THR A 49 0.95 -9.50 -17.20
CA THR A 49 2.14 -9.63 -18.06
C THR A 49 2.17 -8.56 -19.14
N ASP A 50 1.01 -8.24 -19.73
CA ASP A 50 0.87 -7.17 -20.71
C ASP A 50 1.15 -5.80 -20.07
N ILE A 51 0.60 -5.53 -18.88
CA ILE A 51 0.88 -4.31 -18.11
C ILE A 51 2.37 -4.19 -17.81
N ARG A 52 3.02 -5.27 -17.36
CA ARG A 52 4.46 -5.31 -17.13
C ARG A 52 5.24 -5.00 -18.40
N SER A 53 4.84 -5.58 -19.53
CA SER A 53 5.47 -5.35 -20.84
C SER A 53 5.36 -3.88 -21.27
N ILE A 54 4.16 -3.31 -21.21
CA ILE A 54 3.88 -1.90 -21.53
C ILE A 54 4.70 -0.95 -20.65
N LEU A 55 4.75 -1.21 -19.34
CA LEU A 55 5.54 -0.40 -18.41
C LEU A 55 7.04 -0.50 -18.73
N ASN A 56 7.54 -1.68 -19.08
CA ASN A 56 8.92 -1.88 -19.46
C ASN A 56 9.27 -1.19 -20.79
N SER A 57 8.39 -1.25 -21.79
CA SER A 57 8.57 -0.62 -23.10
C SER A 57 8.25 0.88 -23.13
N SER A 58 7.59 1.41 -22.10
CA SER A 58 7.26 2.84 -22.02
C SER A 58 8.53 3.68 -21.88
N GLY A 59 8.53 4.86 -22.51
CA GLY A 59 9.57 5.90 -22.38
C GLY A 59 9.63 6.55 -21.00
N LEU A 60 8.90 6.01 -20.01
CA LEU A 60 9.16 6.29 -18.61
C LEU A 60 10.61 5.88 -18.35
N ALA A 61 11.48 6.87 -18.13
CA ALA A 61 12.83 6.65 -17.63
C ALA A 61 12.76 5.66 -16.45
N ASN A 62 13.85 4.90 -16.22
CA ASN A 62 14.02 3.96 -15.11
C ASN A 62 13.90 4.68 -13.75
N SER A 63 12.68 5.11 -13.45
CA SER A 63 12.30 5.89 -12.31
C SER A 63 11.93 4.92 -11.20
N GLU A 64 12.18 5.35 -9.98
CA GLU A 64 11.82 4.59 -8.79
C GLU A 64 10.33 4.26 -8.74
N PHE A 65 9.48 5.13 -9.31
CA PHE A 65 8.06 4.88 -9.51
C PHE A 65 7.80 3.67 -10.41
N LYS A 66 8.46 3.57 -11.58
CA LYS A 66 8.34 2.41 -12.47
C LYS A 66 8.81 1.14 -11.76
N ARG A 67 9.92 1.20 -11.00
CA ARG A 67 10.42 0.08 -10.22
C ARG A 67 9.39 -0.38 -9.18
N GLN A 68 8.86 0.54 -8.37
CA GLN A 68 7.89 0.21 -7.32
C GLN A 68 6.53 -0.24 -7.88
N LEU A 69 6.06 0.36 -8.97
CA LEU A 69 4.83 -0.08 -9.64
C LEU A 69 4.98 -1.51 -10.18
N LEU A 70 6.14 -1.83 -10.75
CA LEU A 70 6.45 -3.19 -11.21
C LEU A 70 6.59 -4.16 -10.04
N GLU A 71 7.33 -3.80 -8.99
CA GLU A 71 7.69 -4.69 -7.88
C GLU A 71 6.56 -4.90 -6.86
N TYR A 72 5.70 -3.90 -6.65
CA TYR A 72 4.66 -3.93 -5.63
C TYR A 72 3.22 -3.78 -6.17
N GLY A 73 3.05 -3.32 -7.41
CA GLY A 73 1.75 -3.32 -8.08
C GLY A 73 1.58 -4.58 -8.94
N VAL A 74 2.42 -4.69 -9.96
CA VAL A 74 2.29 -5.71 -11.00
C VAL A 74 2.80 -7.07 -10.54
N THR A 75 3.97 -7.14 -9.91
CA THR A 75 4.58 -8.41 -9.46
C THR A 75 3.73 -9.12 -8.41
N PRO A 76 3.12 -8.44 -7.41
CA PRO A 76 2.19 -9.11 -6.50
C PRO A 76 0.90 -9.54 -7.17
N GLY A 77 0.43 -8.81 -8.20
CA GLY A 77 -0.69 -9.25 -9.04
C GLY A 77 -0.38 -10.56 -9.76
N ILE A 78 0.83 -10.69 -10.31
CA ILE A 78 1.34 -11.94 -10.92
C ILE A 78 1.47 -13.03 -9.85
N HIS A 79 2.13 -12.75 -8.72
CA HIS A 79 2.31 -13.70 -7.63
C HIS A 79 0.97 -14.17 -7.02
N PHE A 80 -0.03 -13.29 -6.95
CA PHE A 80 -1.38 -13.65 -6.53
C PHE A 80 -2.01 -14.66 -7.50
N CYS A 81 -1.84 -14.44 -8.80
CA CYS A 81 -2.28 -15.40 -9.79
C CYS A 81 -1.49 -16.72 -9.72
N ASP A 82 -0.18 -16.67 -9.47
CA ASP A 82 0.65 -17.87 -9.23
C ASP A 82 0.18 -18.63 -7.98
N THR A 83 -0.21 -17.91 -6.93
CA THR A 83 -0.78 -18.51 -5.72
C THR A 83 -2.13 -19.18 -6.02
N ILE A 84 -2.98 -18.56 -6.85
CA ILE A 84 -4.21 -19.19 -7.34
C ILE A 84 -3.88 -20.41 -8.20
N HIS A 85 -2.83 -20.39 -9.02
CA HIS A 85 -2.38 -21.55 -9.78
C HIS A 85 -1.95 -22.70 -8.87
N VAL A 86 -1.15 -22.44 -7.83
CA VAL A 86 -0.77 -23.44 -6.83
C VAL A 86 -2.01 -23.99 -6.13
N TYR A 87 -2.95 -23.12 -5.77
CA TYR A 87 -4.22 -23.52 -5.16
C TYR A 87 -5.03 -24.43 -6.10
N CYS A 88 -5.17 -24.04 -7.37
CA CYS A 88 -5.84 -24.84 -8.40
C CYS A 88 -5.13 -26.19 -8.62
N ASN A 89 -3.80 -26.23 -8.64
CA ASN A 89 -3.04 -27.48 -8.78
C ASN A 89 -3.39 -28.45 -7.63
N ARG A 90 -3.43 -27.94 -6.39
CA ARG A 90 -3.83 -28.75 -5.22
C ARG A 90 -5.31 -29.19 -5.28
N MET A 91 -6.21 -28.34 -5.77
CA MET A 91 -7.59 -28.76 -6.08
C MET A 91 -7.62 -29.87 -7.14
N GLY A 92 -6.75 -29.79 -8.15
CA GLY A 92 -6.63 -30.80 -9.21
C GLY A 92 -6.19 -32.17 -8.71
N ILE A 93 -5.35 -32.21 -7.67
CA ILE A 93 -4.96 -33.45 -6.96
C ILE A 93 -6.19 -34.09 -6.31
N LEU A 94 -6.99 -33.31 -5.57
CA LEU A 94 -8.24 -33.78 -4.94
C LEU A 94 -9.27 -34.26 -5.95
N LEU A 95 -9.36 -33.57 -7.09
CA LEU A 95 -10.26 -33.91 -8.18
C LEU A 95 -9.78 -35.08 -9.03
N ARG A 96 -8.52 -35.51 -8.88
CA ARG A 96 -7.84 -36.47 -9.78
C ARG A 96 -8.18 -36.19 -11.24
N LEU A 97 -7.79 -35.00 -11.70
CA LEU A 97 -8.10 -34.57 -13.05
C LEU A 97 -7.47 -35.52 -14.09
N GLN A 98 -8.30 -36.08 -14.95
CA GLN A 98 -7.87 -36.96 -16.04
C GLN A 98 -7.34 -36.16 -17.24
N TYR A 99 -7.89 -34.97 -17.44
CA TYR A 99 -7.48 -34.01 -18.46
C TYR A 99 -7.88 -32.59 -18.03
N ASP A 100 -7.38 -31.57 -18.73
CA ASP A 100 -7.71 -30.18 -18.42
C ASP A 100 -9.13 -29.81 -18.91
N PRO A 101 -10.08 -29.51 -17.99
CA PRO A 101 -11.45 -29.15 -18.37
C PRO A 101 -11.54 -27.80 -19.10
N ILE A 102 -10.54 -26.92 -18.96
CA ILE A 102 -10.53 -25.62 -19.67
C ILE A 102 -10.22 -25.82 -21.16
N SER A 103 -9.28 -26.71 -21.47
CA SER A 103 -8.86 -26.99 -22.85
C SER A 103 -9.90 -27.79 -23.64
N SER A 104 -10.67 -28.63 -22.95
CA SER A 104 -11.66 -29.54 -23.56
C SER A 104 -13.10 -28.99 -23.56
N ASN A 105 -13.37 -27.93 -22.78
CA ASN A 105 -14.72 -27.39 -22.54
C ASN A 105 -15.76 -28.44 -22.08
N LYS A 106 -15.31 -29.55 -21.47
CA LYS A 106 -16.17 -30.64 -20.98
C LYS A 106 -15.80 -31.00 -19.55
N LEU A 107 -16.82 -31.16 -18.70
CA LEU A 107 -16.68 -31.54 -17.29
C LEU A 107 -16.89 -33.03 -17.05
N ASP A 108 -17.65 -33.70 -17.92
CA ASP A 108 -17.94 -35.13 -17.82
C ASP A 108 -16.67 -35.96 -18.06
N GLY A 109 -16.27 -36.77 -17.07
CA GLY A 109 -15.03 -37.55 -17.10
C GLY A 109 -13.75 -36.75 -16.81
N ALA A 110 -13.85 -35.44 -16.53
CA ALA A 110 -12.68 -34.61 -16.26
C ALA A 110 -12.04 -34.89 -14.89
N ALA A 111 -12.82 -35.37 -13.93
CA ALA A 111 -12.43 -35.57 -12.53
C ALA A 111 -13.00 -36.88 -11.97
N GLN A 112 -12.30 -37.47 -11.00
CA GLN A 112 -12.71 -38.71 -10.34
C GLN A 112 -13.32 -38.42 -8.96
N TYR A 113 -14.57 -38.85 -8.76
CA TYR A 113 -15.25 -38.75 -7.47
C TYR A 113 -14.84 -39.89 -6.52
N SER A 114 -14.65 -39.56 -5.24
CA SER A 114 -14.48 -40.49 -4.13
C SER A 114 -15.38 -40.08 -2.96
N PRO A 115 -16.14 -41.00 -2.37
CA PRO A 115 -16.92 -40.72 -1.16
C PRO A 115 -16.05 -40.57 0.11
N GLN A 116 -14.75 -40.93 0.05
CA GLN A 116 -13.82 -40.81 1.19
C GLN A 116 -13.11 -39.44 1.26
N LEU A 117 -13.24 -38.59 0.23
CA LEU A 117 -12.62 -37.27 0.20
C LEU A 117 -13.64 -36.16 0.44
N GLU A 118 -13.25 -35.14 1.19
CA GLU A 118 -14.05 -33.94 1.36
C GLU A 118 -13.78 -32.91 0.24
N TYR A 119 -14.84 -32.49 -0.44
CA TYR A 119 -14.78 -31.51 -1.52
C TYR A 119 -15.06 -30.09 -1.03
N GLN A 120 -14.17 -29.57 -0.19
CA GLN A 120 -14.23 -28.21 0.36
C GLN A 120 -12.95 -27.43 0.08
N LEU A 121 -13.07 -26.11 -0.07
CA LEU A 121 -11.95 -25.21 -0.34
C LEU A 121 -10.87 -25.24 0.76
N SER A 122 -11.29 -25.43 2.01
CA SER A 122 -10.42 -25.59 3.18
C SER A 122 -9.55 -26.85 3.10
N TYR A 123 -10.08 -27.93 2.53
CA TYR A 123 -9.43 -29.24 2.48
C TYR A 123 -8.19 -29.26 1.57
N VAL A 124 -8.09 -28.30 0.65
CA VAL A 124 -6.91 -28.07 -0.21
C VAL A 124 -5.66 -27.78 0.62
N PHE A 125 -5.81 -27.22 1.82
CA PHE A 125 -4.69 -26.83 2.69
C PHE A 125 -4.18 -27.96 3.60
N THR A 126 -4.74 -29.17 3.48
CA THR A 126 -4.29 -30.33 4.27
C THR A 126 -2.80 -30.62 4.04
N PRO A 127 -1.98 -30.76 5.10
CA PRO A 127 -0.58 -31.16 4.97
C PRO A 127 -0.47 -32.53 4.29
N ASN A 128 0.53 -32.73 3.42
CA ASN A 128 0.75 -33.99 2.70
C ASN A 128 -0.49 -34.50 1.92
N LEU A 129 -1.21 -33.55 1.28
CA LEU A 129 -2.41 -33.80 0.48
C LEU A 129 -2.26 -34.95 -0.51
N GLU A 130 -1.11 -35.03 -1.18
CA GLU A 130 -0.78 -36.07 -2.17
C GLU A 130 -0.85 -37.47 -1.56
N SER A 131 -0.16 -37.69 -0.44
CA SER A 131 -0.16 -38.98 0.27
C SER A 131 -1.55 -39.36 0.76
N HIS A 132 -2.39 -38.39 1.13
CA HIS A 132 -3.75 -38.66 1.55
C HIS A 132 -4.65 -39.08 0.38
N VAL A 133 -4.50 -38.44 -0.78
CA VAL A 133 -5.22 -38.80 -2.00
C VAL A 133 -4.71 -40.14 -2.57
N GLU A 134 -3.42 -40.43 -2.46
CA GLU A 134 -2.82 -41.73 -2.82
C GLU A 134 -3.33 -42.87 -1.92
N GLN A 135 -3.56 -42.63 -0.63
CA GLN A 135 -4.16 -43.62 0.27
C GLN A 135 -5.62 -43.95 -0.10
N VAL A 136 -6.37 -42.97 -0.61
CA VAL A 136 -7.78 -43.15 -0.97
C VAL A 136 -7.96 -43.83 -2.33
N PHE A 137 -7.02 -43.63 -3.26
CA PHE A 137 -7.20 -44.05 -4.65
C PHE A 137 -6.03 -44.90 -5.23
N GLY A 138 -4.95 -45.15 -4.49
CA GLY A 138 -3.75 -45.89 -4.92
C GLY A 138 -2.63 -45.03 -5.55
N ASP A 139 -1.42 -45.61 -5.64
CA ASP A 139 -0.15 -44.99 -6.09
C ASP A 139 -0.19 -44.49 -7.56
N TYR A 140 0.52 -43.39 -7.84
CA TYR A 140 0.42 -42.61 -9.07
C TYR A 140 1.60 -42.87 -10.02
N GLY A 141 1.31 -43.31 -11.24
CA GLY A 141 2.26 -43.44 -12.35
C GLY A 141 2.19 -42.27 -13.35
N THR A 142 2.22 -41.01 -12.91
CA THR A 142 2.30 -39.87 -13.84
C THR A 142 3.73 -39.46 -14.13
N ASP A 143 4.04 -39.44 -15.42
CA ASP A 143 5.28 -38.94 -16.02
C ASP A 143 5.52 -37.47 -15.60
N ARG A 144 6.58 -37.27 -14.80
CA ARG A 144 6.94 -36.01 -14.12
C ARG A 144 7.58 -34.96 -15.04
N SER A 145 7.46 -35.08 -16.36
CA SER A 145 8.22 -34.29 -17.33
C SER A 145 7.62 -32.92 -17.69
N GLN A 146 6.51 -32.48 -17.09
CA GLN A 146 5.86 -31.20 -17.43
C GLN A 146 5.64 -30.21 -16.26
N LEU A 147 6.49 -30.23 -15.23
CA LEU A 147 6.51 -29.18 -14.21
C LEU A 147 7.66 -28.18 -14.50
N PRO A 148 7.40 -26.86 -14.59
CA PRO A 148 8.47 -25.88 -14.70
C PRO A 148 9.28 -25.87 -13.40
N ARG A 149 10.58 -26.19 -13.50
CA ARG A 149 11.54 -25.94 -12.42
C ARG A 149 11.63 -24.44 -12.19
N SER A 150 11.34 -23.98 -10.97
CA SER A 150 11.70 -22.64 -10.54
C SER A 150 13.18 -22.63 -10.18
N ASP A 151 14.02 -22.15 -11.08
CA ASP A 151 15.42 -21.90 -10.76
C ASP A 151 15.53 -20.75 -9.76
N ALA A 152 16.21 -21.05 -8.66
CA ALA A 152 16.51 -20.14 -7.57
C ALA A 152 17.25 -18.89 -8.07
N TYR A 153 16.69 -17.71 -7.78
CA TYR A 153 17.41 -16.45 -7.93
C TYR A 153 18.35 -16.26 -6.74
N THR A 154 19.64 -16.43 -7.01
CA THR A 154 20.74 -16.05 -6.14
C THR A 154 20.84 -14.54 -5.99
N ASP A 155 20.94 -14.14 -4.72
CA ASP A 155 21.41 -12.88 -4.15
C ASP A 155 22.43 -12.11 -5.02
N ARG A 156 22.09 -10.86 -5.38
CA ARG A 156 23.04 -9.84 -5.86
C ARG A 156 22.59 -8.42 -5.49
N GLY A 157 23.31 -7.82 -4.54
CA GLY A 157 23.95 -6.53 -4.77
C GLY A 157 23.24 -5.28 -4.23
N VAL A 158 23.36 -5.05 -2.92
CA VAL A 158 23.12 -3.74 -2.28
C VAL A 158 24.15 -2.73 -2.76
N ARG A 159 23.71 -1.64 -3.42
CA ARG A 159 24.57 -0.49 -3.77
C ARG A 159 24.57 0.54 -2.64
N LYS A 160 25.75 0.79 -2.06
CA LYS A 160 26.04 1.92 -1.17
C LYS A 160 25.94 3.24 -1.95
N MET A 161 25.13 4.18 -1.46
CA MET A 161 25.23 5.60 -1.86
C MET A 161 26.26 6.30 -0.97
N THR A 162 27.25 6.94 -1.59
CA THR A 162 28.28 7.74 -0.94
C THR A 162 27.78 9.16 -0.67
N ALA A 163 28.06 9.65 0.53
CA ALA A 163 27.84 11.03 0.95
C ALA A 163 28.88 11.98 0.33
N ALA A 164 28.42 13.16 -0.10
CA ALA A 164 29.25 14.35 -0.24
C ALA A 164 28.64 15.43 0.66
N ALA A 165 29.36 15.78 1.73
CA ALA A 165 28.95 16.80 2.69
C ALA A 165 29.64 18.12 2.35
N GLU A 166 28.86 19.18 2.09
CA GLU A 166 29.31 20.56 2.23
C GLU A 166 28.78 21.13 3.55
N THR A 167 29.67 21.82 4.26
CA THR A 167 29.51 22.37 5.61
C THR A 167 28.54 23.55 5.64
N VAL A 168 27.31 23.30 6.08
CA VAL A 168 26.37 24.35 6.53
C VAL A 168 26.62 24.61 8.02
N ARG A 169 26.81 25.90 8.38
CA ARG A 169 27.06 26.40 9.74
C ARG A 169 26.19 25.68 10.79
N SER A 170 26.85 25.08 11.79
CA SER A 170 26.24 24.23 12.81
C SER A 170 25.40 25.05 13.80
N LEU A 171 24.10 25.19 13.51
CA LEU A 171 23.08 25.23 14.56
C LEU A 171 23.18 23.93 15.38
N PRO A 172 22.80 23.93 16.68
CA PRO A 172 22.78 22.69 17.44
C PRO A 172 21.91 21.66 16.69
N ASP A 173 22.38 20.42 16.62
CA ASP A 173 21.93 19.39 15.67
C ASP A 173 20.40 19.23 15.58
N HIS A 174 19.71 19.47 16.70
CA HIS A 174 18.26 19.39 16.83
C HIS A 174 17.44 20.56 16.24
N ARG A 175 18.08 21.59 15.67
CA ARG A 175 17.42 22.76 15.08
C ARG A 175 17.73 22.90 13.60
N LEU A 176 16.72 23.28 12.83
CA LEU A 176 16.80 23.59 11.42
C LEU A 176 16.32 25.02 11.19
N ASP A 177 17.19 25.83 10.60
CA ASP A 177 16.84 27.09 9.97
C ASP A 177 16.94 26.89 8.45
N ALA A 178 15.80 26.75 7.80
CA ALA A 178 15.69 26.61 6.35
C ALA A 178 15.40 27.95 5.66
N SER A 179 15.55 29.08 6.35
CA SER A 179 15.19 30.38 5.79
C SER A 179 16.07 30.76 4.59
N GLY A 180 15.43 31.46 3.65
CA GLY A 180 16.09 32.04 2.48
C GLY A 180 16.57 33.46 2.72
N SER A 181 17.23 34.05 1.72
CA SER A 181 17.64 35.44 1.82
C SER A 181 16.46 36.40 1.65
N ALA A 182 15.42 35.99 0.92
CA ALA A 182 14.24 36.81 0.66
C ALA A 182 13.22 36.83 1.82
N GLU A 183 12.45 37.92 1.94
CA GLU A 183 11.49 38.13 3.04
C GLU A 183 10.39 37.05 3.11
N PHE A 184 9.88 36.61 1.95
CA PHE A 184 8.88 35.54 1.86
C PHE A 184 9.41 34.14 2.29
N ASN A 185 10.74 34.03 2.47
CA ASN A 185 11.42 32.83 2.94
C ASN A 185 11.86 32.92 4.42
N ARG A 186 11.33 33.87 5.20
CA ARG A 186 11.71 34.10 6.61
C ARG A 186 10.57 33.88 7.62
N SER A 187 9.45 33.31 7.18
CA SER A 187 8.32 33.02 8.06
C SER A 187 8.66 31.92 9.10
N PRO A 188 7.90 31.82 10.22
CA PRO A 188 8.06 30.76 11.22
C PRO A 188 8.04 29.33 10.65
N GLN A 189 7.48 29.13 9.44
CA GLN A 189 7.39 27.83 8.80
C GLN A 189 8.73 27.24 8.35
N TYR A 190 9.76 28.10 8.23
CA TYR A 190 11.13 27.70 7.86
C TYR A 190 11.99 27.32 9.07
N TYR A 191 11.50 27.57 10.29
CA TYR A 191 12.17 27.19 11.52
C TYR A 191 11.55 25.90 12.05
N PHE A 192 12.40 24.94 12.38
CA PHE A 192 11.95 23.64 12.85
C PHE A 192 12.91 23.06 13.87
N HIS A 193 12.39 22.34 14.87
CA HIS A 193 13.21 21.69 15.87
C HIS A 193 12.51 20.46 16.43
N TYR A 194 13.30 19.53 16.96
CA TYR A 194 12.80 18.47 17.85
C TYR A 194 13.31 18.69 19.27
N ASP A 195 12.68 18.04 20.24
CA ASP A 195 13.12 18.01 21.64
C ASP A 195 13.99 16.76 21.88
N PRO A 196 15.30 16.91 22.15
CA PRO A 196 16.18 15.79 22.41
C PRO A 196 15.77 14.95 23.63
N ALA A 197 15.23 15.57 24.68
CA ALA A 197 14.84 14.86 25.89
C ALA A 197 13.61 13.98 25.63
N ALA A 198 12.63 14.50 24.88
CA ALA A 198 11.46 13.74 24.46
C ALA A 198 11.82 12.64 23.45
N LEU A 199 12.76 12.87 22.53
CA LEU A 199 13.28 11.83 21.63
C LEU A 199 13.91 10.67 22.40
N GLU A 200 14.69 10.96 23.45
CA GLU A 200 15.33 9.91 24.24
C GLU A 200 14.32 9.12 25.06
N GLN A 201 13.24 9.77 25.52
CA GLN A 201 12.09 9.08 26.10
C GLN A 201 11.39 8.17 25.09
N GLU A 202 11.23 8.59 23.82
CA GLU A 202 10.68 7.74 22.77
C GLU A 202 11.58 6.52 22.50
N ARG A 203 12.90 6.72 22.40
CA ARG A 203 13.89 5.64 22.20
C ARG A 203 13.87 4.59 23.30
N ALA A 204 13.68 5.02 24.55
CA ALA A 204 13.55 4.09 25.67
C ALA A 204 12.39 3.09 25.48
N LEU A 205 11.35 3.45 24.72
CA LEU A 205 10.19 2.59 24.45
C LEU A 205 10.43 1.55 23.35
N TYR A 206 11.45 1.71 22.50
CA TYR A 206 11.69 0.83 21.34
C TYR A 206 11.97 -0.61 21.75
N LYS A 207 12.56 -0.82 22.93
CA LYS A 207 12.80 -2.16 23.52
C LYS A 207 11.50 -2.97 23.73
N GLN A 208 10.36 -2.29 23.80
CA GLN A 208 9.04 -2.89 24.04
C GLN A 208 8.19 -2.98 22.78
N VAL A 209 8.69 -2.47 21.64
CA VAL A 209 8.00 -2.53 20.35
C VAL A 209 8.00 -3.96 19.84
N VAL A 210 6.84 -4.40 19.37
CA VAL A 210 6.61 -5.75 18.86
C VAL A 210 6.25 -5.73 17.38
N TYR A 211 5.68 -4.63 16.91
CA TYR A 211 5.28 -4.46 15.53
C TYR A 211 5.23 -2.97 15.14
N MET A 212 5.46 -2.71 13.86
CA MET A 212 5.37 -1.39 13.25
C MET A 212 4.48 -1.46 12.01
N ASP A 213 3.45 -0.61 11.97
CA ASP A 213 2.65 -0.42 10.77
C ASP A 213 3.48 0.41 9.77
N THR A 214 4.14 -0.20 8.79
CA THR A 214 4.87 0.53 7.71
C THR A 214 4.20 0.44 6.34
N HIS A 215 3.02 -0.16 6.27
CA HIS A 215 2.33 -0.36 5.00
C HIS A 215 1.86 0.98 4.43
N MET A 216 2.29 1.32 3.22
CA MET A 216 1.86 2.54 2.51
C MET A 216 0.70 2.19 1.57
N GLY A 217 -0.54 2.35 2.04
CA GLY A 217 -1.74 2.15 1.21
C GLY A 217 -2.26 0.71 1.11
N ALA A 218 -1.76 -0.23 1.93
CA ALA A 218 -2.42 -1.52 2.10
C ALA A 218 -3.68 -1.35 2.97
N ASP A 219 -4.77 -2.01 2.58
CA ASP A 219 -6.04 -1.96 3.29
C ASP A 219 -5.90 -2.63 4.68
N GLN A 220 -6.17 -1.87 5.75
CA GLN A 220 -6.00 -2.29 7.15
C GLN A 220 -6.76 -3.58 7.47
N GLN A 221 -7.82 -3.89 6.72
CA GLN A 221 -8.63 -5.09 6.93
C GLN A 221 -7.87 -6.40 6.73
N TYR A 222 -6.77 -6.39 5.96
CA TYR A 222 -5.94 -7.58 5.73
C TYR A 222 -4.86 -7.79 6.80
N ILE A 223 -4.50 -6.75 7.56
CA ILE A 223 -3.51 -6.83 8.64
C ILE A 223 -4.26 -7.00 9.96
N LYS A 224 -4.92 -8.15 10.12
CA LYS A 224 -5.66 -8.45 11.36
C LYS A 224 -4.73 -8.35 12.57
N SER A 225 -5.20 -7.69 13.62
CA SER A 225 -4.59 -7.66 14.95
C SER A 225 -4.22 -9.06 15.49
N ASP A 226 -4.94 -10.10 15.06
CA ASP A 226 -4.63 -11.49 15.40
C ASP A 226 -3.36 -12.02 14.74
N LEU A 227 -3.01 -11.56 13.53
CA LEU A 227 -1.74 -11.87 12.90
C LEU A 227 -0.59 -11.23 13.69
N ILE A 228 -0.77 -9.97 14.12
CA ILE A 228 0.20 -9.26 14.98
C ILE A 228 0.37 -10.00 16.31
N ILE A 229 -0.71 -10.45 16.95
CA ILE A 229 -0.66 -11.22 18.20
C ILE A 229 -0.03 -12.60 17.96
N THR A 230 -0.31 -13.25 16.83
CA THR A 230 0.22 -14.57 16.48
C THR A 230 1.71 -14.50 16.18
N ILE A 231 2.16 -13.49 15.43
CA ILE A 231 3.58 -13.19 15.19
C ILE A 231 4.24 -12.85 16.55
N SER A 232 3.65 -11.96 17.35
CA SER A 232 4.13 -11.58 18.69
C SER A 232 4.26 -12.73 19.69
N ARG A 233 3.52 -13.83 19.47
CA ARG A 233 3.54 -15.06 20.30
C ARG A 233 4.46 -16.13 19.71
N LYS A 234 4.59 -16.23 18.38
CA LYS A 234 5.43 -17.24 17.70
C LYS A 234 6.89 -16.83 17.59
N THR A 235 7.19 -15.55 17.39
CA THR A 235 8.58 -15.04 17.45
C THR A 235 8.91 -14.61 18.87
N GLY A 236 9.23 -15.59 19.71
CA GLY A 236 10.14 -15.33 20.82
C GLY A 236 11.47 -14.85 20.22
N LEU A 237 11.84 -13.60 20.49
CA LEU A 237 13.08 -12.96 20.06
C LEU A 237 13.29 -12.81 18.53
N SER A 238 13.21 -11.57 18.07
CA SER A 238 14.25 -11.02 17.20
C SER A 238 14.62 -9.62 17.68
N GLN A 239 15.34 -9.60 18.81
CA GLN A 239 16.30 -8.53 19.06
C GLN A 239 17.36 -8.60 17.95
N LYS A 240 17.31 -7.66 16.99
CA LYS A 240 18.45 -7.11 16.23
C LYS A 240 18.03 -6.21 15.06
N VAL A 241 16.74 -6.00 14.80
CA VAL A 241 16.33 -4.94 13.89
C VAL A 241 16.38 -3.63 14.67
N ASP A 242 17.22 -2.70 14.20
CA ASP A 242 17.25 -1.35 14.73
C ASP A 242 15.95 -0.64 14.32
N ILE A 243 14.99 -0.63 15.24
CA ILE A 243 13.66 0.00 15.07
C ILE A 243 13.79 1.44 14.59
N GLU A 244 14.82 2.16 15.06
CA GLU A 244 15.04 3.54 14.63
C GLU A 244 15.42 3.59 13.15
N THR A 245 16.39 2.77 12.72
CA THR A 245 16.81 2.67 11.32
C THR A 245 15.65 2.23 10.40
N GLU A 246 14.87 1.22 10.81
CA GLU A 246 13.73 0.73 10.02
C GLU A 246 12.65 1.81 9.87
N TYR A 247 12.32 2.49 10.97
CA TYR A 247 11.35 3.59 10.97
C TYR A 247 11.84 4.76 10.12
N LYS A 248 13.12 5.13 10.20
CA LYS A 248 13.73 6.17 9.36
C LYS A 248 13.65 5.82 7.88
N ASN A 249 13.98 4.59 7.50
CA ASN A 249 13.88 4.13 6.11
C ASN A 249 12.43 4.22 5.58
N PHE A 250 11.46 3.79 6.40
CA PHE A 250 10.04 3.98 6.11
C PHE A 250 9.71 5.47 5.92
N LEU A 251 10.16 6.34 6.82
CA LEU A 251 9.89 7.78 6.74
C LEU A 251 10.47 8.44 5.48
N HIS A 252 11.67 8.07 5.03
CA HIS A 252 12.24 8.63 3.79
C HIS A 252 11.38 8.30 2.56
N ALA A 253 10.92 7.05 2.44
CA ALA A 253 9.98 6.66 1.41
C ALA A 253 8.62 7.38 1.59
N PHE A 254 8.18 7.54 2.84
CA PHE A 254 6.91 8.19 3.15
C PHE A 254 6.92 9.69 2.82
N PHE A 255 8.02 10.40 3.09
CA PHE A 255 8.18 11.82 2.75
C PHE A 255 8.11 12.03 1.24
N THR A 256 8.70 11.11 0.48
CA THR A 256 8.60 11.08 -0.99
C THR A 256 7.15 10.91 -1.42
N LEU A 257 6.43 9.93 -0.86
CA LEU A 257 5.01 9.70 -1.14
C LEU A 257 4.12 10.91 -0.79
N VAL A 258 4.28 11.49 0.41
CA VAL A 258 3.55 12.68 0.85
C VAL A 258 3.77 13.84 -0.12
N THR A 259 5.00 14.01 -0.59
CA THR A 259 5.35 15.02 -1.59
C THR A 259 4.63 14.75 -2.91
N ASP A 260 4.69 13.53 -3.43
CA ASP A 260 4.08 13.16 -4.71
C ASP A 260 2.56 13.32 -4.69
N ILE A 261 1.90 12.86 -3.64
CA ILE A 261 0.45 13.02 -3.46
C ILE A 261 0.09 14.52 -3.41
N SER A 262 0.86 15.32 -2.68
CA SER A 262 0.62 16.76 -2.55
C SER A 262 0.78 17.48 -3.90
N MET A 263 1.83 17.15 -4.66
CA MET A 263 2.08 17.73 -5.98
C MET A 263 1.03 17.32 -7.00
N LEU A 264 0.62 16.05 -7.01
CA LEU A 264 -0.43 15.54 -7.89
C LEU A 264 -1.76 16.26 -7.63
N ASN A 265 -2.16 16.38 -6.37
CA ASN A 265 -3.41 17.04 -5.98
C ASN A 265 -3.42 18.54 -6.33
N LEU A 266 -2.28 19.19 -6.21
CA LEU A 266 -2.12 20.61 -6.56
C LEU A 266 -1.74 20.84 -8.03
N GLN A 267 -1.52 19.76 -8.79
CA GLN A 267 -1.08 19.79 -10.19
C GLN A 267 0.17 20.65 -10.37
N VAL A 268 1.15 20.48 -9.48
CA VAL A 268 2.48 21.11 -9.54
C VAL A 268 3.39 20.19 -10.35
N ASP A 269 4.13 20.76 -11.30
CA ASP A 269 5.08 20.02 -12.14
C ASP A 269 6.21 19.42 -11.30
N GLN A 270 6.57 18.15 -11.57
CA GLN A 270 7.62 17.40 -10.89
C GLN A 270 8.98 18.11 -10.90
N ARG A 271 9.26 18.94 -11.92
CA ARG A 271 10.48 19.75 -11.99
C ARG A 271 10.61 20.74 -10.82
N PHE A 272 9.51 21.12 -10.18
CA PHE A 272 9.49 22.02 -9.04
C PHE A 272 9.39 21.30 -7.69
N ARG A 273 9.61 19.98 -7.65
CA ARG A 273 9.43 19.15 -6.45
C ARG A 273 10.10 19.73 -5.20
N TYR A 274 11.42 19.86 -5.21
CA TYR A 274 12.16 20.32 -4.04
C TYR A 274 11.87 21.79 -3.71
N LEU A 275 11.61 22.62 -4.73
CA LEU A 275 11.24 24.03 -4.53
C LEU A 275 9.86 24.17 -3.87
N PHE A 276 8.91 23.34 -4.27
CA PHE A 276 7.58 23.26 -3.66
C PHE A 276 7.68 22.83 -2.18
N ILE A 277 8.44 21.77 -1.89
CA ILE A 277 8.68 21.31 -0.51
C ILE A 277 9.36 22.39 0.32
N PHE A 278 10.38 23.05 -0.25
CA PHE A 278 11.09 24.13 0.41
C PHE A 278 10.13 25.25 0.83
N HIS A 279 9.30 25.75 -0.09
CA HIS A 279 8.36 26.83 0.22
C HIS A 279 7.19 26.42 1.11
N LEU A 280 6.81 25.14 1.11
CA LEU A 280 5.89 24.60 2.10
C LEU A 280 6.46 24.81 3.52
N GLY A 281 7.75 24.50 3.69
CA GLY A 281 8.51 24.67 4.92
C GLY A 281 8.44 23.44 5.84
N PRO A 282 9.52 23.14 6.60
CA PRO A 282 9.64 21.94 7.42
C PRO A 282 8.54 21.79 8.48
N GLN A 283 8.09 22.89 9.09
CA GLN A 283 7.02 22.86 10.09
C GLN A 283 5.67 22.44 9.48
N THR A 284 5.35 22.99 8.30
CA THR A 284 4.12 22.65 7.59
C THR A 284 4.19 21.22 7.06
N PHE A 285 5.35 20.81 6.53
CA PHE A 285 5.57 19.44 6.07
C PHE A 285 5.45 18.42 7.20
N ASN A 286 6.00 18.68 8.39
CA ASN A 286 5.80 17.81 9.54
C ASN A 286 4.31 17.64 9.90
N THR A 287 3.56 18.75 9.91
CA THR A 287 2.11 18.71 10.18
C THR A 287 1.37 17.87 9.14
N LEU A 288 1.76 18.02 7.86
CA LEU A 288 1.22 17.29 6.73
C LEU A 288 1.52 15.78 6.84
N THR A 289 2.77 15.41 7.09
CA THR A 289 3.22 14.03 7.27
C THR A 289 2.46 13.34 8.39
N ILE A 290 2.34 13.97 9.57
CA ILE A 290 1.63 13.38 10.71
C ILE A 290 0.16 13.11 10.35
N LYS A 291 -0.49 14.04 9.64
CA LYS A 291 -1.88 13.82 9.20
C LYS A 291 -1.99 12.68 8.20
N PHE A 292 -1.09 12.60 7.22
CA PHE A 292 -1.07 11.48 6.27
C PHE A 292 -0.87 10.12 6.97
N LEU A 293 0.04 10.04 7.95
CA LEU A 293 0.24 8.83 8.75
C LEU A 293 -1.05 8.41 9.47
N GLN A 294 -1.79 9.38 10.02
CA GLN A 294 -3.06 9.14 10.71
C GLN A 294 -4.18 8.73 9.75
N GLU A 295 -4.34 9.41 8.61
CA GLU A 295 -5.39 9.13 7.62
C GLU A 295 -5.18 7.78 6.93
N VAL A 296 -3.94 7.44 6.57
CA VAL A 296 -3.59 6.15 5.96
C VAL A 296 -3.52 5.04 7.01
N GLY A 297 -3.48 5.40 8.30
CA GLY A 297 -3.41 4.44 9.39
C GLY A 297 -2.12 3.64 9.41
N THR A 298 -0.99 4.32 9.17
CA THR A 298 0.36 3.76 9.07
C THR A 298 1.35 4.58 9.92
N GLY A 299 2.60 4.11 10.05
CA GLY A 299 3.64 4.66 10.92
C GLY A 299 3.39 4.48 12.41
N THR A 300 2.48 3.59 12.82
CA THR A 300 2.17 3.33 14.22
C THR A 300 3.06 2.21 14.78
N LEU A 301 3.67 2.47 15.94
CA LEU A 301 4.41 1.50 16.74
C LEU A 301 3.50 0.84 17.76
N HIS A 302 3.53 -0.50 17.80
CA HIS A 302 2.78 -1.33 18.74
C HIS A 302 3.74 -1.85 19.80
N ARG A 303 3.56 -1.43 21.05
CA ARG A 303 4.41 -1.84 22.16
C ARG A 303 3.64 -2.60 23.25
N LYS A 304 4.32 -3.54 23.90
CA LYS A 304 3.80 -4.20 25.11
C LYS A 304 3.88 -3.25 26.30
N VAL A 305 2.77 -3.11 27.04
CA VAL A 305 2.76 -2.41 28.32
C VAL A 305 3.31 -3.34 29.42
N ALA A 306 3.98 -2.76 30.43
CA ALA A 306 4.41 -3.51 31.61
C ALA A 306 3.21 -4.28 32.20
N GLY A 307 3.31 -5.62 32.28
CA GLY A 307 2.19 -6.52 32.59
C GLY A 307 1.71 -7.41 31.42
N GLY A 308 2.28 -7.25 30.22
CA GLY A 308 2.35 -8.26 29.16
C GLY A 308 1.08 -8.57 28.36
N LYS A 309 -0.11 -8.17 28.85
CA LYS A 309 -1.40 -8.46 28.18
C LYS A 309 -1.93 -7.33 27.29
N MET A 310 -1.50 -6.09 27.47
CA MET A 310 -2.00 -4.94 26.72
C MET A 310 -0.96 -4.40 25.73
N ILE A 311 -1.41 -4.13 24.50
CA ILE A 311 -0.62 -3.49 23.44
C ILE A 311 -1.04 -2.03 23.35
N ARG A 312 -0.07 -1.10 23.44
CA ARG A 312 -0.29 0.33 23.25
C ARG A 312 0.26 0.77 21.90
N LYS A 313 -0.55 1.53 21.16
CA LYS A 313 -0.22 2.12 19.86
C LYS A 313 0.25 3.56 20.02
N TYR A 314 1.30 3.97 19.32
CA TYR A 314 1.74 5.36 19.26
C TYR A 314 2.54 5.67 17.99
N ILE A 315 2.60 6.94 17.60
CA ILE A 315 3.45 7.44 16.51
C ILE A 315 4.62 8.19 17.18
N PRO A 316 5.90 7.86 16.92
CA PRO A 316 7.07 8.52 17.49
C PRO A 316 7.26 9.91 16.86
N ARG A 317 6.79 10.96 17.54
CA ARG A 317 6.70 12.31 16.96
C ARG A 317 8.07 12.95 16.86
N GLU A 318 8.91 12.82 17.87
CA GLU A 318 10.22 13.48 17.86
C GLU A 318 11.18 12.79 16.88
N LEU A 319 11.09 11.46 16.73
CA LEU A 319 11.84 10.75 15.68
C LEU A 319 11.46 11.24 14.27
N ILE A 320 10.17 11.46 14.00
CA ILE A 320 9.72 12.03 12.72
C ILE A 320 10.36 13.41 12.51
N LYS A 321 10.34 14.29 13.51
CA LYS A 321 10.92 15.62 13.41
C LYS A 321 12.44 15.55 13.15
N GLN A 322 13.17 14.71 13.88
CA GLN A 322 14.60 14.49 13.65
C GLN A 322 14.86 14.06 12.20
N THR A 323 14.11 13.08 11.72
CA THR A 323 14.27 12.54 10.35
C THR A 323 13.93 13.60 9.29
N ILE A 324 12.93 14.45 9.54
CA ILE A 324 12.62 15.59 8.67
C ILE A 324 13.81 16.56 8.63
N ILE A 325 14.43 16.88 9.78
CA ILE A 325 15.61 17.77 9.81
C ILE A 325 16.76 17.19 9.00
N GLU A 326 17.07 15.90 9.21
CA GLU A 326 18.13 15.18 8.50
C GLU A 326 17.86 15.23 6.99
N TRP A 327 16.65 14.84 6.56
CA TRP A 327 16.22 14.85 5.16
C TRP A 327 16.22 16.25 4.53
N TRP A 328 15.81 17.28 5.28
CA TRP A 328 15.83 18.65 4.78
C TRP A 328 17.25 19.12 4.48
N ARG A 329 18.21 18.76 5.33
CA ARG A 329 19.62 19.12 5.18
C ARG A 329 20.29 18.35 4.06
N SER A 330 19.99 17.05 3.91
CA SER A 330 20.64 16.19 2.90
C SER A 330 20.04 16.31 1.50
N ASP A 331 18.73 16.50 1.39
CA ASP A 331 18.02 16.40 0.11
C ASP A 331 17.41 17.74 -0.32
N VAL A 332 16.64 18.39 0.56
CA VAL A 332 15.83 19.56 0.17
C VAL A 332 16.70 20.80 -0.05
N LEU A 333 17.48 21.22 0.95
CA LEU A 333 18.29 22.44 0.88
C LEU A 333 19.34 22.41 -0.25
N PRO A 334 20.09 21.30 -0.46
CA PRO A 334 21.05 21.22 -1.56
C PRO A 334 20.36 21.34 -2.92
N ALA A 335 19.19 20.74 -3.10
CA ALA A 335 18.46 20.73 -4.37
C ALA A 335 17.91 22.10 -4.79
N VAL A 336 17.71 23.02 -3.84
CA VAL A 336 17.13 24.36 -4.10
C VAL A 336 18.12 25.51 -3.97
N LYS A 337 19.42 25.22 -3.80
CA LYS A 337 20.46 26.21 -3.45
C LYS A 337 20.36 27.51 -4.26
N ASP A 338 20.29 27.40 -5.58
CA ASP A 338 20.27 28.56 -6.49
C ASP A 338 18.86 29.10 -6.78
N THR A 339 17.82 28.31 -6.51
CA THR A 339 16.44 28.61 -6.90
C THR A 339 15.52 28.95 -5.73
N ARG A 340 15.97 28.78 -4.48
CA ARG A 340 15.15 28.98 -3.28
C ARG A 340 14.58 30.39 -3.13
N ASP A 341 15.29 31.40 -3.63
CA ASP A 341 14.86 32.81 -3.60
C ASP A 341 14.26 33.26 -4.95
N ASP A 342 13.96 32.33 -5.86
CA ASP A 342 13.28 32.64 -7.12
C ASP A 342 11.81 33.00 -6.88
N TYR A 343 11.57 34.31 -6.83
CA TYR A 343 10.24 34.87 -6.61
C TYR A 343 9.25 34.57 -7.74
N VAL A 344 9.72 34.41 -8.99
CA VAL A 344 8.85 34.10 -10.13
C VAL A 344 8.29 32.69 -9.98
N MET A 345 9.14 31.74 -9.61
CA MET A 345 8.73 30.36 -9.38
C MET A 345 7.84 30.23 -8.14
N TYR A 346 8.15 30.93 -7.06
CA TYR A 346 7.27 31.02 -5.89
C TYR A 346 5.88 31.54 -6.25
N LYS A 347 5.80 32.62 -7.05
CA LYS A 347 4.54 33.16 -7.55
C LYS A 347 3.77 32.16 -8.41
N ARG A 348 4.45 31.35 -9.24
CA ARG A 348 3.79 30.30 -10.03
C ARG A 348 3.14 29.25 -9.16
N ILE A 349 3.83 28.81 -8.10
CA ILE A 349 3.26 27.87 -7.11
C ILE A 349 2.03 28.50 -6.44
N ILE A 350 2.11 29.74 -5.96
CA ILE A 350 0.96 30.44 -5.37
C ILE A 350 -0.18 30.57 -6.36
N ALA A 351 0.10 30.98 -7.60
CA ALA A 351 -0.92 31.17 -8.64
C ALA A 351 -1.68 29.86 -8.89
N ARG A 352 -0.95 28.74 -8.97
CA ARG A 352 -1.55 27.42 -9.16
C ARG A 352 -2.45 27.02 -8.00
N ILE A 353 -2.00 27.28 -6.77
CA ILE A 353 -2.77 27.01 -5.56
C ILE A 353 -4.02 27.90 -5.51
N LYS A 354 -3.91 29.19 -5.86
CA LYS A 354 -5.05 30.12 -5.94
C LYS A 354 -6.07 29.69 -7.00
N GLU A 355 -5.61 29.28 -8.18
CA GLU A 355 -6.46 28.75 -9.25
C GLU A 355 -7.23 27.50 -8.78
N MET A 356 -6.54 26.61 -8.08
CA MET A 356 -7.14 25.41 -7.52
C MET A 356 -8.21 25.73 -6.48
N HIS A 357 -7.91 26.64 -5.56
CA HIS A 357 -8.88 27.13 -4.59
C HIS A 357 -10.10 27.76 -5.27
N ALA A 358 -9.89 28.60 -6.29
CA ALA A 358 -10.98 29.21 -7.06
C ALA A 358 -11.83 28.17 -7.81
N ARG A 359 -11.22 27.12 -8.36
CA ARG A 359 -11.93 26.00 -8.99
C ARG A 359 -12.82 25.26 -7.98
N LEU A 360 -12.29 24.93 -6.81
CA LEU A 360 -13.06 24.27 -5.75
C LEU A 360 -14.17 25.18 -5.22
N SER A 361 -13.92 26.48 -5.07
CA SER A 361 -14.91 27.46 -4.65
C SER A 361 -16.06 27.58 -5.65
N ARG A 362 -15.77 27.58 -6.97
CA ARG A 362 -16.80 27.52 -8.02
C ARG A 362 -17.61 26.23 -7.97
N LYS A 363 -16.97 25.08 -7.72
CA LYS A 363 -17.67 23.81 -7.55
C LYS A 363 -18.63 23.85 -6.35
N ALA A 364 -18.18 24.39 -5.20
CA ALA A 364 -19.05 24.59 -4.05
C ALA A 364 -20.19 25.57 -4.29
N MET A 365 -19.96 26.60 -5.11
CA MET A 365 -21.03 27.50 -5.52
C MET A 365 -22.08 26.77 -6.36
N GLN A 366 -21.67 25.92 -7.31
CA GLN A 366 -22.59 25.11 -8.10
C GLN A 366 -23.40 24.14 -7.24
N GLU A 367 -22.75 23.46 -6.29
CA GLU A 367 -23.45 22.56 -5.35
C GLU A 367 -24.39 23.32 -4.41
N PHE A 368 -23.99 24.49 -3.91
CA PHE A 368 -24.88 25.35 -3.13
C PHE A 368 -26.10 25.77 -3.94
N GLU A 369 -25.91 26.18 -5.20
CA GLU A 369 -27.02 26.61 -6.05
C GLU A 369 -27.96 25.47 -6.44
N ALA A 370 -27.49 24.23 -6.45
CA ALA A 370 -28.31 23.04 -6.70
C ALA A 370 -29.15 22.59 -5.48
N LEU A 371 -28.94 23.16 -4.28
CA LEU A 371 -29.68 22.77 -3.09
C LEU A 371 -31.11 23.35 -3.04
N PRO A 372 -32.04 22.67 -2.35
CA PRO A 372 -33.37 23.22 -2.06
C PRO A 372 -33.31 24.56 -1.32
N GLU A 373 -34.23 25.49 -1.65
CA GLU A 373 -34.40 26.82 -1.02
C GLU A 373 -34.41 26.76 0.52
N GLN A 374 -35.04 25.73 1.08
CA GLN A 374 -35.15 25.50 2.54
C GLN A 374 -33.78 25.27 3.20
N ILE A 375 -32.83 24.69 2.47
CA ILE A 375 -31.46 24.44 2.95
C ILE A 375 -30.58 25.67 2.71
N LYS A 376 -30.76 26.35 1.56
CA LYS A 376 -30.07 27.62 1.25
C LYS A 376 -30.39 28.72 2.27
N ALA A 377 -31.60 28.74 2.83
CA ALA A 377 -31.99 29.69 3.87
C ALA A 377 -31.32 29.44 5.24
N ARG A 378 -30.79 28.22 5.48
CA ARG A 378 -30.23 27.80 6.78
C ARG A 378 -28.72 27.64 6.77
N ARG A 379 -28.09 27.53 5.59
CA ARG A 379 -26.65 27.28 5.45
C ARG A 379 -26.03 28.36 4.60
N SER A 380 -24.81 28.79 4.96
CA SER A 380 -24.04 29.69 4.12
C SER A 380 -23.26 28.90 3.05
N ARG A 381 -22.85 29.59 1.99
CA ARG A 381 -21.93 29.05 0.97
C ARG A 381 -20.60 28.61 1.57
N GLU A 382 -20.14 29.32 2.59
CA GLU A 382 -18.89 29.00 3.31
C GLU A 382 -18.99 27.70 4.10
N ASP A 383 -20.17 27.37 4.63
CA ASP A 383 -20.40 26.12 5.36
C ASP A 383 -20.31 24.91 4.44
N ILE A 384 -20.90 25.00 3.23
CA ILE A 384 -20.81 23.94 2.22
C ILE A 384 -19.37 23.76 1.77
N PHE A 385 -18.68 24.87 1.51
CA PHE A 385 -17.27 24.81 1.12
C PHE A 385 -16.45 24.13 2.22
N ARG A 386 -16.62 24.49 3.49
CA ARG A 386 -15.91 23.86 4.61
C ARG A 386 -16.24 22.37 4.78
N GLU A 387 -17.48 21.96 4.54
CA GLU A 387 -17.92 20.57 4.66
C GLU A 387 -17.39 19.69 3.51
N LYS A 388 -17.42 20.22 2.28
CA LYS A 388 -17.12 19.45 1.06
C LYS A 388 -15.67 19.51 0.60
N ILE A 389 -14.91 20.54 0.98
CA ILE A 389 -13.48 20.61 0.67
C ILE A 389 -12.74 19.34 1.10
N PRO A 390 -12.84 18.87 2.37
CA PRO A 390 -12.14 17.65 2.80
C PRO A 390 -12.44 16.43 1.93
N GLU A 391 -13.67 16.31 1.42
CA GLU A 391 -14.09 15.23 0.53
C GLU A 391 -13.44 15.33 -0.86
N TRP A 392 -13.36 16.53 -1.43
CA TRP A 392 -12.84 16.71 -2.79
C TRP A 392 -11.32 16.71 -2.90
N MET A 393 -10.63 17.15 -1.85
CA MET A 393 -9.19 17.31 -1.89
C MET A 393 -8.45 16.48 -0.84
N GLY A 394 -9.15 15.83 0.09
CA GLY A 394 -8.54 15.23 1.28
C GLY A 394 -8.26 16.26 2.38
N ALA A 395 -8.59 15.94 3.63
CA ALA A 395 -8.44 16.86 4.76
C ALA A 395 -6.99 17.27 5.03
N THR A 396 -6.02 16.44 4.62
CA THR A 396 -4.58 16.73 4.73
C THR A 396 -4.12 17.84 3.79
N ASN A 397 -4.61 17.90 2.55
CA ASN A 397 -4.17 18.92 1.58
C ASN A 397 -4.64 20.34 1.92
N ILE A 398 -5.64 20.49 2.81
CA ILE A 398 -6.07 21.80 3.36
C ILE A 398 -4.91 22.51 4.08
N ILE A 399 -3.97 21.75 4.66
CA ILE A 399 -2.78 22.31 5.31
C ILE A 399 -1.99 23.18 4.33
N ILE A 400 -1.89 22.74 3.07
CA ILE A 400 -1.13 23.43 2.03
C ILE A 400 -1.84 24.72 1.63
N PHE A 401 -3.18 24.72 1.50
CA PHE A 401 -3.92 25.95 1.27
C PHE A 401 -3.75 26.96 2.40
N LYS A 402 -3.85 26.52 3.65
CA LYS A 402 -3.63 27.40 4.81
C LYS A 402 -2.23 28.02 4.79
N ARG A 403 -1.22 27.27 4.31
CA ARG A 403 0.15 27.76 4.18
C ARG A 403 0.28 28.87 3.12
N PHE A 404 -0.26 28.67 1.92
CA PHE A 404 -0.02 29.58 0.80
C PHE A 404 -1.07 30.70 0.65
N LEU A 405 -2.27 30.53 1.22
CA LEU A 405 -3.37 31.51 1.12
C LEU A 405 -3.50 32.43 2.34
N LYS A 406 -2.96 32.07 3.51
CA LYS A 406 -2.92 32.98 4.69
C LYS A 406 -1.72 33.93 4.68
N SER A 407 -0.70 33.66 3.86
CA SER A 407 0.53 34.46 3.79
C SER A 407 0.50 35.53 2.70
N GLY A 408 -0.69 35.90 2.21
CA GLY A 408 -0.88 36.88 1.14
C GLY A 408 -1.97 37.88 1.47
#